data_AF-A0A6V7I0L3-F1
#
_entry.id   AF-A0A6V7I0L3-F1
#
_cell.length_a   1.000
_cell.length_b   1.000
_cell.length_c   1.000
_cell.angle_alpha   90.00
_cell.angle_beta   90.00
_cell.angle_gamma   90.00
#
_symmetry.space_group_name_H-M   'P 1'
#
loop_
_entity.id
_entity.type
_entity.pdbx_description
1 polymer ?
#
loop_
_entity_poly.entity_id
_entity_poly.type
_entity_poly.pdbx_seq_one_letter_code
_entity_poly.pdbx_strand_id
1 'polypeptide(L)' 'MLQRILEKHLEKKAGRNYAPPGTKQLVYFVDDMNMPEVDAYGTVQPHTLIRQHLDYNH' A
#
# COMPACT_ATOMS: atom_id res chain seq x y z
N MET A 1 6.50 -7.61 3.93
CA MET A 1 5.35 -6.94 4.58
C MET A 1 4.86 -5.82 3.68
N LEU A 2 3.54 -5.64 3.59
CA LEU A 2 2.78 -5.01 2.49
C LEU A 2 3.40 -3.75 1.86
N GLN A 3 3.95 -2.83 2.66
CA GLN A 3 4.59 -1.59 2.17
C GLN A 3 5.59 -1.84 1.04
N ARG A 4 6.48 -2.83 1.20
CA ARG A 4 7.50 -3.15 0.18
C ARG A 4 6.89 -3.64 -1.14
N ILE A 5 5.71 -4.28 -1.09
CA ILE A 5 5.00 -4.76 -2.29
C ILE A 5 4.38 -3.56 -3.02
N LEU A 6 3.77 -2.64 -2.28
CA LEU A 6 3.20 -1.40 -2.82
C LEU A 6 4.30 -0.51 -3.42
N GLU A 7 5.47 -0.43 -2.80
CA GLU A 7 6.56 0.42 -3.30
C GLU A 7 7.34 -0.19 -4.48
N LYS A 8 7.35 -1.52 -4.63
CA LYS A 8 8.21 -2.24 -5.59
C LYS A 8 8.07 -1.78 -7.04
N HIS A 9 6.86 -1.42 -7.46
CA HIS A 9 6.55 -1.08 -8.85
C HIS A 9 6.42 0.44 -9.07
N LEU A 10 6.74 1.25 -8.06
CA LEU A 10 6.70 2.71 -8.15
C LEU A 10 8.04 3.27 -8.62
N GLU A 11 7.98 4.35 -9.39
CA GLU A 11 9.13 5.14 -9.78
C GLU A 11 9.10 6.49 -9.06
N LYS A 12 10.28 6.95 -8.65
CA LYS A 12 10.43 8.32 -8.16
C LYS A 12 10.22 9.30 -9.31
N LYS A 13 9.30 10.26 -9.14
CA LYS A 13 9.06 11.32 -10.13
C LYS A 13 9.77 12.61 -9.74
N ALA A 14 9.29 13.32 -8.72
CA ALA A 14 9.87 14.57 -8.23
C ALA A 14 9.69 14.68 -6.71
N GLY A 15 10.69 15.24 -6.02
CA GLY A 15 10.65 15.39 -4.56
C GLY A 15 10.40 14.06 -3.84
N ARG A 16 9.30 13.99 -3.07
CA ARG A 16 8.81 12.80 -2.35
C ARG A 16 7.67 12.08 -3.09
N ASN A 17 7.37 12.44 -4.34
CA ASN A 17 6.30 11.84 -5.11
C ASN A 17 6.79 10.60 -5.87
N TYR A 18 6.06 9.50 -5.68
CA TYR A 18 6.27 8.22 -6.34
C TYR A 18 5.00 7.86 -7.10
N ALA A 19 5.15 7.32 -8.31
CA ALA A 19 4.01 7.00 -9.16
C ALA A 19 4.32 5.82 -10.08
N PRO A 20 3.31 5.21 -10.71
CA PRO A 20 3.52 4.16 -11.68
C PRO A 20 4.43 4.58 -12.84
N PRO A 21 5.08 3.61 -13.51
CA PRO A 21 5.96 3.89 -14.64
C PRO A 21 5.19 4.46 -15.84
N GLY A 22 5.76 5.51 -16.44
CA GLY A 22 5.15 6.20 -17.58
C GLY A 22 3.76 6.77 -17.27
N THR A 23 2.79 6.46 -18.13
CA THR A 23 1.38 6.90 -18.05
C THR A 23 0.42 5.79 -17.62
N LYS A 24 0.96 4.67 -17.10
CA LYS A 24 0.15 3.50 -16.72
C LYS A 24 -0.58 3.74 -15.40
N GLN A 25 -1.71 3.06 -15.22
CA GLN A 25 -2.36 2.92 -13.92
C GLN A 25 -1.89 1.63 -13.24
N LEU A 26 -1.65 1.69 -11.94
CA LEU A 26 -1.19 0.56 -11.14
C LEU A 26 -2.34 0.06 -10.27
N VAL A 27 -2.68 -1.20 -10.43
CA VAL A 27 -3.80 -1.85 -9.74
C VAL A 27 -3.24 -3.00 -8.90
N TYR A 28 -3.55 -3.00 -7.61
CA TYR A 28 -3.23 -4.08 -6.69
C TYR A 28 -4.47 -4.88 -6.37
N PHE A 29 -4.36 -6.20 -6.40
CA PHE A 29 -5.40 -7.12 -5.96
C PHE A 29 -5.03 -7.67 -4.59
N VAL A 30 -6.01 -7.67 -3.68
CA VAL A 30 -5.91 -8.31 -2.37
C VAL A 30 -6.92 -9.45 -2.34
N ASP A 31 -6.42 -10.67 -2.17
CA ASP A 31 -7.24 -11.89 -2.25
C ASP A 31 -8.02 -12.15 -0.95
N ASP A 32 -7.34 -12.06 0.19
CA ASP A 32 -7.94 -12.27 1.51
C ASP A 32 -7.53 -11.16 2.48
N MET A 33 -8.51 -10.41 2.97
CA MET A 33 -8.31 -9.35 3.96
C MET A 33 -8.19 -9.89 5.40
N ASN A 34 -8.61 -11.13 5.68
CA ASN A 34 -8.64 -11.69 7.03
C ASN A 34 -7.39 -12.52 7.39
N MET A 35 -6.51 -12.79 6.42
CA MET A 35 -5.30 -13.58 6.63
C MET A 35 -4.25 -12.96 7.59
N PRO A 36 -4.05 -11.63 7.65
CA PRO A 36 -3.06 -11.06 8.56
C PRO A 36 -3.37 -11.30 10.04
N GLU A 37 -2.32 -11.56 10.82
CA GLU A 37 -2.45 -11.71 12.27
C GLU A 37 -2.85 -10.40 12.96
N VAL A 38 -3.70 -10.54 13.97
CA VAL A 38 -4.12 -9.45 14.86
C VAL A 38 -3.13 -9.36 16.01
N ASP A 39 -2.60 -8.17 16.28
CA ASP A 39 -1.70 -7.96 17.41
C ASP A 39 -2.44 -7.94 18.77
N ALA A 40 -1.67 -7.89 19.86
CA ALA A 40 -2.20 -7.87 21.22
C ALA A 40 -3.11 -6.67 21.55
N TYR A 41 -3.11 -5.64 20.71
CA TYR A 41 -3.93 -4.43 20.85
C TYR A 41 -5.12 -4.42 19.90
N GLY A 42 -5.37 -5.52 19.18
CA GLY A 42 -6.49 -5.63 18.25
C GLY A 42 -6.24 -4.93 16.91
N THR A 43 -4.99 -4.64 16.55
CA THR A 43 -4.66 -3.96 15.29
C THR A 43 -4.12 -4.93 14.24
N VAL A 44 -4.30 -4.55 12.97
CA VAL A 44 -3.81 -5.29 11.80
C VAL A 44 -2.97 -4.35 10.95
N GLN A 45 -1.65 -4.54 10.97
CA GLN A 45 -0.70 -3.63 10.30
C GLN A 45 -0.96 -3.46 8.79
N PRO A 46 -1.27 -4.52 8.01
CA PRO A 46 -1.59 -4.33 6.59
C PRO A 46 -2.84 -3.46 6.36
N HIS A 47 -3.85 -3.56 7.23
CA HIS A 47 -5.08 -2.76 7.10
C HIS A 47 -4.82 -1.28 7.37
N THR A 48 -3.98 -0.96 8.36
CA THR A 48 -3.66 0.44 8.67
C THR A 48 -2.91 1.12 7.53
N LEU A 49 -2.00 0.39 6.85
CA LEU A 49 -1.33 0.89 5.64
C LEU A 49 -2.29 1.12 4.48
N ILE A 50 -3.23 0.19 4.23
CA ILE A 50 -4.26 0.36 3.20
C ILE A 50 -5.13 1.58 3.52
N ARG A 51 -5.54 1.73 4.78
CA ARG A 51 -6.35 2.87 5.23
C ARG A 51 -5.62 4.20 5.01
N GLN A 52 -4.33 4.24 5.32
CA GLN A 52 -3.49 5.41 5.06
C GLN A 52 -3.49 5.80 3.56
N HIS A 53 -3.36 4.83 2.64
CA HIS A 53 -3.42 5.14 1.20
C HIS A 53 -4.79 5.68 0.78
N LEU A 54 -5.89 5.08 1.27
CA LEU A 54 -7.26 5.48 0.91
C LEU A 54 -7.64 6.85 1.46
N ASP A 55 -7.20 7.19 2.68
CA ASP A 55 -7.60 8.43 3.35
C ASP A 55 -6.83 9.66 2.87
N TYR A 56 -5.55 9.47 2.58
CA TYR A 56 -4.67 10.58 2.21
C TYR A 56 -4.45 10.69 0.70
N ASN A 57 -5.05 9.81 -0.12
CA ASN A 57 -4.88 9.75 -1.58
C ASN A 57 -3.41 9.82 -2.01
N HIS A 58 -2.57 9.11 -1.28
CA HIS A 58 -1.12 9.17 -1.39
C HIS A 58 -0.57 8.21 -2.45
#